data_AF-A0A2S5DM80-F1
#
_entry.id   AF-A0A2S5DM80-F1
#
_cell.length_a   1.000
_cell.length_b   1.000
_cell.length_c   1.000
_cell.angle_alpha   90.00
_cell.angle_beta   90.00
_cell.angle_gamma   90.00
#
_symmetry.space_group_name_H-M   'P 1'
#
loop_
_entity.id
_entity.type
_entity.pdbx_description
1 polymer ?
#
loop_
_entity_poly.entity_id
_entity_poly.type
_entity_poly.pdbx_seq_one_letter_code
_entity_poly.pdbx_strand_id
1 'polypeptide(L)'
;MKRFILCLIVIFATFGVARAQQVSRVDVARLLTDAEAKHRGSFKLDNAKAVAQMDTLLVRQYGSKGRIAEERDPELKGLYYHAATLILNGYPIAGGTLVQLARNKPGFANSRVGSAFVAFVGAMLQPTDDDDALMVQTFERAAKARKALVTIRSELQLIAQIRAIGQIYDDAVAIDAGEAGLKATRATPEERQAIYKAAAIK
;
A
#
# COMPACT_ATOMS: atom_id res chain seq x y z
N MET A 1 23.05 -23.27 -2.61
CA MET A 1 21.65 -23.38 -2.16
C MET A 1 21.59 -23.00 -0.68
N LYS A 2 21.03 -21.83 -0.35
CA LYS A 2 20.78 -21.45 1.04
C LYS A 2 19.27 -21.33 1.24
N ARG A 3 18.79 -22.04 2.26
CA ARG A 3 17.39 -22.21 2.65
C ARG A 3 17.15 -21.39 3.92
N PHE A 4 15.98 -20.74 3.97
CA PHE A 4 15.20 -20.24 5.11
C PHE A 4 15.90 -19.36 6.16
N ILE A 5 15.53 -18.08 6.18
CA ILE A 5 15.36 -17.32 7.41
C ILE A 5 13.88 -16.98 7.52
N LEU A 6 13.18 -17.82 8.28
CA LEU A 6 11.88 -17.54 8.85
C LEU A 6 12.12 -16.61 10.04
N CYS A 7 12.19 -15.30 9.81
CA CYS A 7 12.12 -14.31 10.88
C CYS A 7 10.71 -13.74 10.93
N LEU A 8 9.96 -14.31 11.86
CA LEU A 8 8.64 -13.95 12.30
C LEU A 8 8.73 -12.56 12.97
N ILE A 9 8.40 -11.48 12.24
CA ILE A 9 8.21 -10.16 12.85
C ILE A 9 6.79 -9.67 12.57
N VAL A 10 5.96 -9.94 13.57
CA VAL A 10 4.64 -9.37 13.82
C VAL A 10 4.79 -7.87 14.07
N ILE A 11 4.88 -7.03 13.03
CA ILE A 11 4.68 -5.56 13.16
C ILE A 11 3.93 -5.00 11.93
N PHE A 12 2.88 -5.71 11.49
CA PHE A 12 1.75 -5.07 10.80
C PHE A 12 0.44 -5.23 11.59
N ALA A 13 0.55 -5.59 12.87
CA ALA A 13 -0.55 -5.53 13.83
C ALA A 13 -0.85 -4.10 14.31
N THR A 14 -0.03 -3.11 13.95
CA THR A 14 -0.27 -1.69 14.26
C THR A 14 -0.79 -0.89 13.07
N PHE A 15 -1.35 -1.56 12.05
CA PHE A 15 -2.56 -1.00 11.45
C PHE A 15 -3.65 -1.07 12.50
N GLY A 16 -3.67 -0.09 13.40
CA GLY A 16 -4.84 0.23 14.23
C GLY A 16 -5.98 0.74 13.35
N VAL A 17 -6.34 -0.01 12.32
CA VAL A 17 -7.49 0.21 11.43
C VAL A 17 -8.73 -0.45 12.04
N ALA A 18 -8.58 -1.21 13.13
CA ALA A 18 -9.67 -1.81 13.90
C ALA A 18 -10.68 -0.79 14.48
N ARG A 19 -10.44 0.52 14.31
CA ARG A 19 -11.39 1.58 14.69
C ARG A 19 -11.51 2.73 13.67
N ALA A 20 -11.21 2.48 12.40
CA ALA A 20 -11.46 3.43 11.30
C ALA A 20 -12.51 2.91 10.30
N GLN A 21 -13.31 1.91 10.69
CA GLN A 21 -14.16 1.16 9.77
C GLN A 21 -15.51 1.84 9.45
N GLN A 22 -15.79 3.04 9.97
CA GLN A 22 -17.00 3.76 9.61
C GLN A 22 -16.86 5.23 9.99
N VAL A 23 -16.22 6.05 9.15
CA VAL A 23 -16.57 7.44 8.78
C VAL A 23 -15.50 7.90 7.79
N SER A 24 -15.47 7.33 6.60
CA SER A 24 -14.94 8.06 5.45
C SER A 24 -15.83 7.70 4.28
N ARG A 25 -16.54 8.69 3.75
CA ARG A 25 -17.36 8.54 2.52
C ARG A 25 -16.48 8.36 1.27
N VAL A 26 -15.17 8.29 1.43
CA VAL A 26 -14.21 8.31 0.35
C VAL A 26 -13.76 6.89 0.04
N ASP A 27 -14.04 6.46 -1.17
CA ASP A 27 -13.55 5.20 -1.72
C ASP A 27 -12.07 5.32 -2.07
N VAL A 28 -11.21 4.92 -1.14
CA VAL A 28 -9.75 4.99 -1.30
C VAL A 28 -9.26 4.09 -2.43
N ALA A 29 -9.89 2.93 -2.64
CA ALA A 29 -9.51 2.06 -3.76
C ALA A 29 -9.75 2.78 -5.08
N ARG A 30 -10.90 3.44 -5.23
CA ARG A 30 -11.20 4.26 -6.40
C ARG A 30 -10.23 5.42 -6.59
N LEU A 31 -9.85 6.13 -5.53
CA LEU A 31 -8.87 7.22 -5.65
C LEU A 31 -7.52 6.73 -6.18
N LEU A 32 -7.08 5.56 -5.72
CA LEU A 32 -5.83 4.95 -6.17
C LEU A 32 -5.91 4.45 -7.60
N THR A 33 -7.04 3.86 -8.03
CA THR A 33 -7.21 3.42 -9.42
C THR A 33 -7.39 4.58 -10.39
N ASP A 34 -8.07 5.66 -9.98
CA ASP A 34 -8.18 6.90 -10.77
C ASP A 34 -6.81 7.58 -10.89
N ALA A 35 -5.97 7.55 -9.83
CA ALA A 35 -4.60 8.04 -9.89
C ALA A 35 -3.71 7.13 -10.77
N GLU A 36 -3.78 5.80 -10.62
CA GLU A 36 -3.09 4.84 -11.49
C GLU A 36 -3.37 5.15 -12.96
N ALA A 37 -4.64 5.35 -13.32
CA ALA A 37 -5.05 5.62 -14.70
C ALA A 37 -4.36 6.86 -15.30
N LYS A 38 -4.13 7.90 -14.50
CA LYS A 38 -3.40 9.12 -14.92
C LYS A 38 -1.91 8.86 -15.15
N HIS A 39 -1.32 7.99 -14.35
CA HIS A 39 0.12 7.64 -14.40
C HIS A 39 0.43 6.48 -15.35
N ARG A 40 -0.56 5.87 -16.00
CA ARG A 40 -0.32 4.73 -16.93
C ARG A 40 0.72 5.01 -18.02
N GLY A 41 0.85 6.26 -18.47
CA GLY A 41 1.83 6.66 -19.47
C GLY A 41 3.29 6.53 -19.02
N SER A 42 3.57 6.50 -17.72
CA SER A 42 4.92 6.36 -17.15
C SER A 42 5.25 4.93 -16.72
N PHE A 43 4.34 3.98 -16.92
CA PHE A 43 4.54 2.59 -16.50
C PHE A 43 5.55 1.87 -17.41
N LYS A 44 6.48 1.15 -16.79
CA LYS A 44 7.50 0.35 -17.49
C LYS A 44 6.93 -0.98 -18.00
N LEU A 45 5.94 -1.51 -17.30
CA LEU A 45 5.25 -2.75 -17.61
C LEU A 45 3.77 -2.47 -17.88
N ASP A 46 3.26 -3.06 -18.96
CA ASP A 46 1.81 -3.18 -19.13
C ASP A 46 1.20 -4.03 -18.00
N ASN A 47 -0.09 -3.82 -17.74
CA ASN A 47 -0.77 -4.43 -16.61
C ASN A 47 -0.74 -5.97 -16.67
N ALA A 48 -0.84 -6.57 -17.86
CA ALA A 48 -0.85 -8.03 -18.00
C ALA A 48 0.51 -8.64 -17.63
N LYS A 49 1.62 -8.02 -18.08
CA LYS A 49 2.98 -8.44 -17.70
C LYS A 49 3.25 -8.24 -16.23
N ALA A 50 2.84 -7.11 -15.66
CA ALA A 50 3.01 -6.83 -14.23
C ALA A 50 2.29 -7.89 -13.38
N VAL A 51 1.04 -8.22 -13.73
CA VAL A 51 0.27 -9.25 -13.02
C VAL A 51 0.90 -10.63 -13.17
N ALA A 52 1.34 -11.01 -14.37
CA ALA A 52 1.98 -12.32 -14.60
C ALA A 52 3.31 -12.47 -13.84
N GLN A 53 4.11 -11.41 -13.76
CA GLN A 53 5.33 -11.40 -12.97
C GLN A 53 5.03 -11.49 -11.47
N MET A 54 4.02 -10.76 -10.98
CA MET A 54 3.59 -10.84 -9.58
C MET A 54 3.10 -12.25 -9.24
N ASP A 55 2.27 -12.87 -10.08
CA ASP A 55 1.82 -14.26 -9.90
C ASP A 55 3.01 -15.22 -9.76
N THR A 56 4.03 -15.04 -10.60
CA THR A 56 5.25 -15.85 -10.55
C THR A 56 5.98 -15.70 -9.21
N LEU A 57 6.11 -14.47 -8.71
CA LEU A 57 6.74 -14.18 -7.41
C LEU A 57 5.92 -14.78 -6.26
N LEU A 58 4.62 -14.53 -6.23
CA LEU A 58 3.73 -14.99 -5.16
C LEU A 58 3.68 -16.52 -5.07
N VAL A 59 3.61 -17.23 -6.20
CA VAL A 59 3.61 -18.70 -6.22
C VAL A 59 4.97 -19.24 -5.79
N ARG A 60 6.07 -18.73 -6.36
CA ARG A 60 7.41 -19.32 -6.15
C ARG A 60 8.00 -19.02 -4.78
N GLN A 61 7.76 -17.82 -4.24
CA GLN A 61 8.45 -17.32 -3.06
C GLN A 61 7.55 -17.19 -1.84
N TYR A 62 6.24 -16.98 -2.04
CA TYR A 62 5.29 -16.69 -0.96
C TYR A 62 4.18 -17.75 -0.83
N GLY A 63 4.29 -18.87 -1.56
CA GLY A 63 3.41 -20.02 -1.40
C GLY A 63 1.95 -19.78 -1.80
N SER A 64 1.69 -18.87 -2.74
CA SER A 64 0.32 -18.65 -3.25
C SER A 64 -0.27 -19.95 -3.78
N LYS A 65 -1.55 -20.21 -3.42
CA LYS A 65 -2.30 -21.41 -3.83
C LYS A 65 -3.05 -21.22 -5.15
N GLY A 66 -2.88 -20.07 -5.78
CA GLY A 66 -3.48 -19.73 -7.07
C GLY A 66 -2.84 -18.50 -7.68
N ARG A 67 -3.43 -18.02 -8.76
CA ARG A 67 -3.05 -16.80 -9.47
C ARG A 67 -4.09 -15.71 -9.28
N ILE A 68 -3.71 -14.44 -9.43
CA ILE A 68 -4.62 -13.28 -9.36
C ILE A 68 -5.78 -13.46 -10.34
N ALA A 69 -5.51 -13.99 -11.54
CA ALA A 69 -6.55 -14.26 -12.53
C ALA A 69 -7.60 -15.31 -12.07
N GLU A 70 -7.26 -16.16 -11.11
CA GLU A 70 -8.11 -17.24 -10.58
C GLU A 70 -8.87 -16.84 -9.31
N GLU A 71 -8.67 -15.61 -8.82
CA GLU A 71 -9.45 -15.08 -7.70
C GLU A 71 -10.94 -15.02 -8.07
N ARG A 72 -11.77 -15.59 -7.19
CA ARG A 72 -13.21 -15.77 -7.44
C ARG A 72 -14.01 -14.54 -7.04
N ASP A 73 -13.57 -13.85 -6.00
CA ASP A 73 -14.17 -12.59 -5.58
C ASP A 73 -13.75 -11.47 -6.57
N PRO A 74 -14.68 -10.88 -7.34
CA PRO A 74 -14.33 -9.88 -8.35
C PRO A 74 -13.71 -8.61 -7.76
N GLU A 75 -14.11 -8.23 -6.54
CA GLU A 75 -13.59 -7.05 -5.88
C GLU A 75 -12.14 -7.28 -5.44
N LEU A 76 -11.87 -8.43 -4.81
CA LEU A 76 -10.49 -8.82 -4.46
C LEU A 76 -9.62 -8.96 -5.71
N LYS A 77 -10.14 -9.59 -6.77
CA LYS A 77 -9.44 -9.73 -8.05
C LYS A 77 -9.04 -8.37 -8.63
N GLY A 78 -9.96 -7.40 -8.62
CA GLY A 78 -9.67 -6.03 -9.05
C GLY A 78 -8.58 -5.38 -8.20
N LEU A 79 -8.69 -5.45 -6.87
CA LEU A 79 -7.69 -4.89 -5.96
C LEU A 79 -6.31 -5.51 -6.17
N TYR A 80 -6.21 -6.83 -6.31
CA TYR A 80 -4.94 -7.52 -6.56
C TYR A 80 -4.34 -7.19 -7.93
N TYR A 81 -5.18 -7.06 -8.95
CA TYR A 81 -4.74 -6.68 -10.30
C TYR A 81 -4.08 -5.30 -10.30
N HIS A 82 -4.77 -4.31 -9.71
CA HIS A 82 -4.25 -2.95 -9.58
C HIS A 82 -3.02 -2.89 -8.65
N ALA A 83 -3.04 -3.61 -7.53
CA ALA A 83 -1.89 -3.70 -6.63
C ALA A 83 -0.64 -4.26 -7.33
N ALA A 84 -0.77 -5.37 -8.07
CA ALA A 84 0.33 -5.97 -8.80
C ALA A 84 0.90 -5.02 -9.87
N THR A 85 0.01 -4.36 -10.60
CA THR A 85 0.37 -3.37 -11.61
C THR A 85 1.17 -2.22 -11.00
N LEU A 86 0.69 -1.64 -9.90
CA LEU A 86 1.34 -0.51 -9.24
C LEU A 86 2.69 -0.90 -8.64
N ILE A 87 2.75 -2.02 -7.91
CA ILE A 87 3.98 -2.44 -7.23
C ILE A 87 5.10 -2.71 -8.24
N LEU A 88 4.83 -3.47 -9.31
CA LEU A 88 5.87 -3.79 -10.29
C LEU A 88 6.23 -2.62 -11.21
N ASN A 89 5.45 -1.53 -11.19
CA ASN A 89 5.78 -0.28 -11.87
C ASN A 89 6.43 0.77 -10.96
N GLY A 90 6.79 0.41 -9.72
CA GLY A 90 7.52 1.31 -8.82
C GLY A 90 6.63 2.19 -7.94
N TYR A 91 5.36 1.82 -7.73
CA TYR A 91 4.41 2.52 -6.86
C TYR A 91 4.02 1.63 -5.65
N PRO A 92 4.97 1.33 -4.74
CA PRO A 92 4.79 0.35 -3.69
C PRO A 92 3.82 0.79 -2.59
N ILE A 93 3.67 2.10 -2.34
CA ILE A 93 2.77 2.61 -1.31
C ILE A 93 1.33 2.55 -1.82
N ALA A 94 1.09 2.97 -3.06
CA ALA A 94 -0.22 2.88 -3.69
C ALA A 94 -0.68 1.41 -3.80
N GLY A 95 0.14 0.54 -4.37
CA GLY A 95 -0.21 -0.86 -4.53
C GLY A 95 -0.29 -1.62 -3.20
N GLY A 96 0.62 -1.36 -2.26
CA GLY A 96 0.56 -1.94 -0.91
C GLY A 96 -0.71 -1.54 -0.16
N THR A 97 -1.20 -0.31 -0.35
CA THR A 97 -2.47 0.14 0.23
C THR A 97 -3.65 -0.67 -0.30
N LEU A 98 -3.70 -0.95 -1.60
CA LEU A 98 -4.76 -1.78 -2.20
C LEU A 98 -4.76 -3.21 -1.62
N VAL A 99 -3.59 -3.79 -1.35
CA VAL A 99 -3.48 -5.10 -0.68
C VAL A 99 -4.03 -5.04 0.75
N GLN A 100 -3.77 -3.97 1.50
CA GLN A 100 -4.34 -3.82 2.85
C GLN A 100 -5.86 -3.58 2.81
N LEU A 101 -6.37 -2.84 1.81
CA LEU A 101 -7.81 -2.70 1.61
C LEU A 101 -8.45 -4.06 1.30
N ALA A 102 -7.82 -4.87 0.45
CA ALA A 102 -8.25 -6.24 0.14
C ALA A 102 -8.30 -7.11 1.39
N ARG A 103 -7.30 -7.01 2.28
CA ARG A 103 -7.24 -7.74 3.57
C ARG A 103 -8.46 -7.50 4.46
N ASN A 104 -9.06 -6.32 4.37
CA ASN A 104 -10.22 -5.94 5.19
C ASN A 104 -11.57 -6.30 4.53
N LYS A 105 -11.58 -6.92 3.34
CA LYS A 105 -12.81 -7.35 2.67
C LYS A 105 -13.32 -8.68 3.23
N PRO A 106 -14.64 -8.90 3.31
CA PRO A 106 -15.22 -10.15 3.82
C PRO A 106 -14.71 -11.42 3.12
N GLY A 107 -14.49 -11.36 1.80
CA GLY A 107 -14.02 -12.50 1.00
C GLY A 107 -12.56 -12.90 1.24
N PHE A 108 -11.76 -12.05 1.91
CA PHE A 108 -10.30 -12.22 1.96
C PHE A 108 -9.86 -13.54 2.60
N ALA A 109 -10.55 -13.98 3.65
CA ALA A 109 -10.22 -15.22 4.36
C ALA A 109 -10.26 -16.47 3.44
N ASN A 110 -11.05 -16.41 2.36
CA ASN A 110 -11.19 -17.46 1.37
C ASN A 110 -10.31 -17.25 0.13
N SER A 111 -9.59 -16.13 0.04
CA SER A 111 -8.71 -15.83 -1.09
C SER A 111 -7.54 -16.81 -1.16
N ARG A 112 -7.28 -17.32 -2.36
CA ARG A 112 -6.14 -18.22 -2.62
C ARG A 112 -4.81 -17.49 -2.80
N VAL A 113 -4.87 -16.18 -3.02
CA VAL A 113 -3.73 -15.31 -3.33
C VAL A 113 -3.45 -14.32 -2.19
N GLY A 114 -4.51 -13.84 -1.52
CA GLY A 114 -4.47 -12.73 -0.58
C GLY A 114 -3.41 -12.86 0.51
N SER A 115 -3.31 -14.01 1.18
CA SER A 115 -2.31 -14.23 2.24
C SER A 115 -0.87 -14.13 1.73
N ALA A 116 -0.58 -14.71 0.57
CA ALA A 116 0.75 -14.63 -0.04
C ALA A 116 1.08 -13.18 -0.46
N PHE A 117 0.09 -12.45 -0.98
CA PHE A 117 0.26 -11.07 -1.39
C PHE A 117 0.51 -10.13 -0.19
N VAL A 118 -0.21 -10.32 0.92
CA VAL A 118 0.05 -9.59 2.17
C VAL A 118 1.45 -9.88 2.70
N ALA A 119 1.90 -11.14 2.66
CA ALA A 119 3.26 -11.51 3.07
C ALA A 119 4.33 -10.84 2.19
N PHE A 120 4.13 -10.83 0.87
CA PHE A 120 5.02 -10.15 -0.08
C PHE A 120 5.12 -8.65 0.19
N VAL A 121 3.99 -7.94 0.34
CA VAL A 121 4.01 -6.50 0.67
C VAL A 121 4.67 -6.25 2.01
N GLY A 122 4.46 -7.14 2.99
CA GLY A 122 5.11 -7.09 4.29
C GLY A 122 6.63 -7.15 4.20
N ALA A 123 7.16 -8.06 3.39
CA ALA A 123 8.59 -8.22 3.17
C ALA A 123 9.21 -7.07 2.36
N MET A 124 8.48 -6.52 1.37
CA MET A 124 8.99 -5.46 0.49
C MET A 124 9.26 -4.12 1.22
N LEU A 125 8.49 -3.83 2.27
CA LEU A 125 8.55 -2.54 2.97
C LEU A 125 9.36 -2.60 4.27
N GLN A 126 9.94 -3.75 4.61
CA GLN A 126 10.75 -3.92 5.80
C GLN A 126 12.23 -3.89 5.43
N PRO A 127 13.03 -3.04 6.10
CA PRO A 127 14.46 -3.10 5.90
C PRO A 127 15.00 -4.44 6.38
N THR A 128 15.92 -5.03 5.62
CA THR A 128 16.68 -6.21 6.03
C THR A 128 18.05 -5.82 6.62
N ASP A 129 18.72 -6.76 7.29
CA ASP A 129 20.05 -6.51 7.87
C ASP A 129 21.11 -6.15 6.81
N ASP A 130 20.85 -6.48 5.54
CA ASP A 130 21.73 -6.21 4.39
C ASP A 130 21.34 -4.91 3.65
N ASP A 131 20.38 -4.13 4.15
CA ASP A 131 19.86 -2.97 3.45
C ASP A 131 20.72 -1.71 3.61
N ASP A 132 20.81 -0.96 2.51
CA ASP A 132 21.52 0.32 2.48
C ASP A 132 20.97 1.32 3.50
N ALA A 133 21.86 2.16 4.05
CA ALA A 133 21.53 3.20 5.04
C ALA A 133 20.39 4.14 4.60
N LEU A 134 20.22 4.34 3.28
CA LEU A 134 19.12 5.13 2.72
C LEU A 134 17.75 4.46 2.89
N MET A 135 17.66 3.14 2.77
CA MET A 135 16.41 2.39 2.97
C MET A 135 16.00 2.41 4.44
N VAL A 136 16.96 2.22 5.35
CA VAL A 136 16.74 2.33 6.79
C VAL A 136 16.24 3.73 7.18
N GLN A 137 16.90 4.78 6.70
CA GLN A 137 16.48 6.17 6.95
C GLN A 137 15.08 6.46 6.39
N THR A 138 14.77 5.96 5.18
CA THR A 138 13.43 6.14 4.58
C THR A 138 12.35 5.46 5.40
N PHE A 139 12.61 4.24 5.88
CA PHE A 139 11.71 3.52 6.79
C PHE A 139 11.50 4.25 8.12
N GLU A 140 12.58 4.74 8.75
CA GLU A 140 12.49 5.53 9.99
C GLU A 140 11.69 6.81 9.81
N ARG A 141 11.94 7.55 8.72
CA ARG A 141 11.17 8.75 8.36
C ARG A 141 9.68 8.42 8.20
N ALA A 142 9.36 7.32 7.53
CA ALA A 142 7.99 6.85 7.38
C ALA A 142 7.35 6.49 8.74
N ALA A 143 8.09 5.85 9.64
CA ALA A 143 7.61 5.53 11.00
C ALA A 143 7.35 6.80 11.82
N LYS A 144 8.25 7.79 11.80
CA LYS A 144 8.07 9.10 12.45
C LYS A 144 6.86 9.84 11.87
N ALA A 145 6.71 9.85 10.54
CA ALA A 145 5.57 10.46 9.87
C ALA A 145 4.26 9.81 10.31
N ARG A 146 4.16 8.47 10.32
CA ARG A 146 2.97 7.75 10.81
C ARG A 146 2.61 8.16 12.23
N LYS A 147 3.60 8.25 13.12
CA LYS A 147 3.39 8.69 14.52
C LYS A 147 2.86 10.11 14.60
N ALA A 148 3.38 11.03 13.79
CA ALA A 148 2.92 12.42 13.74
C ALA A 148 1.47 12.55 13.24
N LEU A 149 1.02 11.66 12.36
CA LEU A 149 -0.32 11.69 11.77
C LEU A 149 -1.42 11.10 12.66
N VAL A 150 -1.08 10.47 13.79
CA VAL A 150 -2.07 9.89 14.74
C VAL A 150 -3.00 10.98 15.31
N THR A 151 -2.54 12.23 15.38
CA THR A 151 -3.30 13.37 15.92
C THR A 151 -4.33 13.92 14.95
N ILE A 152 -4.28 13.54 13.67
CA ILE A 152 -5.29 13.94 12.68
C ILE A 152 -6.58 13.16 12.93
N ARG A 153 -7.73 13.81 12.67
CA ARG A 153 -9.05 13.17 12.78
C ARG A 153 -9.11 11.84 12.01
N SER A 154 -9.75 10.84 12.62
CA SER A 154 -9.75 9.45 12.17
C SER A 154 -10.16 9.26 10.70
N GLU A 155 -11.14 10.02 10.24
CA GLU A 155 -11.64 10.01 8.86
C GLU A 155 -10.60 10.39 7.80
N LEU A 156 -9.57 11.14 8.17
CA LEU A 156 -8.47 11.55 7.30
C LEU A 156 -7.24 10.66 7.42
N GLN A 157 -7.11 9.87 8.48
CA GLN A 157 -5.84 9.23 8.83
C GLN A 157 -5.27 8.37 7.70
N LEU A 158 -6.11 7.58 7.03
CA LEU A 158 -5.66 6.75 5.91
C LEU A 158 -5.19 7.62 4.73
N ILE A 159 -5.98 8.62 4.33
CA ILE A 159 -5.63 9.54 3.24
C ILE A 159 -4.35 10.33 3.56
N ALA A 160 -4.23 10.82 4.78
CA ALA A 160 -3.06 11.54 5.29
C ALA A 160 -1.80 10.65 5.25
N GLN A 161 -1.92 9.39 5.65
CA GLN A 161 -0.83 8.42 5.57
C GLN A 161 -0.45 8.12 4.12
N ILE A 162 -1.40 7.84 3.24
CA ILE A 162 -1.13 7.62 1.81
C ILE A 162 -0.36 8.81 1.23
N ARG A 163 -0.83 10.04 1.51
CA ARG A 163 -0.22 11.27 1.01
C ARG A 163 1.21 11.49 1.52
N ALA A 164 1.42 11.38 2.83
CA ALA A 164 2.71 11.68 3.45
C ALA A 164 3.74 10.60 3.18
N ILE A 165 3.35 9.33 3.29
CA ILE A 165 4.24 8.20 3.03
C ILE A 165 4.54 8.08 1.55
N GLY A 166 3.56 8.36 0.67
CA GLY A 166 3.82 8.47 -0.77
C GLY A 166 4.92 9.48 -1.09
N GLN A 167 4.93 10.64 -0.43
CA GLN A 167 6.00 11.63 -0.61
C GLN A 167 7.37 11.19 -0.07
N ILE A 168 7.41 10.41 1.01
CA ILE A 168 8.67 9.90 1.55
C ILE A 168 9.30 8.86 0.61
N TYR A 169 8.47 8.05 -0.06
CA TYR A 169 8.89 6.99 -0.99
C TYR A 169 8.87 7.40 -2.47
N ASP A 170 8.60 8.67 -2.78
CA ASP A 170 8.45 9.19 -4.15
C ASP A 170 7.41 8.43 -5.00
N ASP A 171 6.32 7.98 -4.36
CA ASP A 171 5.20 7.30 -5.00
C ASP A 171 4.16 8.32 -5.49
N ALA A 172 4.31 8.77 -6.74
CA ALA A 172 3.45 9.80 -7.33
C ALA A 172 1.96 9.41 -7.38
N VAL A 173 1.63 8.13 -7.53
CA VAL A 173 0.24 7.65 -7.51
C VAL A 173 -0.37 7.81 -6.11
N ALA A 174 0.39 7.45 -5.06
CA ALA A 174 -0.05 7.66 -3.69
C ALA A 174 -0.18 9.14 -3.35
N ILE A 175 0.74 9.99 -3.82
CA ILE A 175 0.67 11.44 -3.64
C ILE A 175 -0.61 12.00 -4.25
N ASP A 176 -0.92 11.67 -5.51
CA ASP A 176 -2.10 12.17 -6.22
C ASP A 176 -3.41 11.65 -5.62
N ALA A 177 -3.48 10.37 -5.29
CA ALA A 177 -4.64 9.78 -4.61
C ALA A 177 -4.85 10.43 -3.23
N GLY A 178 -3.76 10.70 -2.51
CA GLY A 178 -3.75 11.43 -1.26
C GLY A 178 -4.34 12.84 -1.40
N GLU A 179 -3.87 13.63 -2.35
CA GLU A 179 -4.39 14.98 -2.61
C GLU A 179 -5.87 14.99 -3.00
N ALA A 180 -6.28 14.06 -3.87
CA ALA A 180 -7.67 13.88 -4.25
C ALA A 180 -8.54 13.52 -3.04
N GLY A 181 -8.02 12.65 -2.16
CA GLY A 181 -8.65 12.30 -0.89
C GLY A 181 -8.81 13.51 0.03
N LEU A 182 -7.76 14.31 0.23
CA LEU A 182 -7.80 15.50 1.08
C LEU A 182 -8.79 16.55 0.56
N LYS A 183 -9.00 16.62 -0.75
CA LYS A 183 -10.05 17.44 -1.36
C LYS A 183 -11.43 16.86 -1.08
N ALA A 184 -11.62 15.55 -1.29
CA ALA A 184 -12.91 14.88 -1.11
C ALA A 184 -13.41 14.93 0.35
N THR A 185 -12.49 14.87 1.32
CA THR A 185 -12.78 14.96 2.75
C THR A 185 -12.78 16.39 3.30
N ARG A 186 -12.53 17.40 2.43
CA ARG A 186 -12.46 18.81 2.82
C ARG A 186 -11.48 19.07 3.97
N ALA A 187 -10.26 18.51 3.88
CA ALA A 187 -9.22 18.73 4.87
C ALA A 187 -8.89 20.23 5.01
N THR A 188 -8.80 20.72 6.25
CA THR A 188 -8.51 22.13 6.54
C THR A 188 -7.08 22.51 6.16
N PRO A 189 -6.76 23.81 6.03
CA PRO A 189 -5.38 24.25 5.80
C PRO A 189 -4.39 23.75 6.86
N GLU A 190 -4.79 23.73 8.13
CA GLU A 190 -3.97 23.27 9.26
C GLU A 190 -3.72 21.76 9.17
N GLU A 191 -4.74 20.97 8.82
CA GLU A 191 -4.61 19.52 8.61
C GLU A 191 -3.66 19.22 7.44
N ARG A 192 -3.81 19.92 6.31
CA ARG A 192 -2.91 19.81 5.17
C ARG A 192 -1.48 20.16 5.54
N GLN A 193 -1.29 21.25 6.30
CA GLN A 193 0.03 21.67 6.76
C GLN A 193 0.65 20.62 7.69
N ALA A 194 -0.11 20.02 8.60
CA ALA A 194 0.36 18.94 9.46
C ALA A 194 0.83 17.72 8.64
N ILE A 195 0.08 17.36 7.59
CA ILE A 195 0.44 16.25 6.69
C ILE A 195 1.74 16.55 5.94
N TYR A 196 1.89 17.75 5.37
CA TYR A 196 3.11 18.13 4.65
C TYR A 196 4.32 18.22 5.59
N LYS A 197 4.14 18.72 6.81
CA LYS A 197 5.18 18.70 7.84
C LYS A 197 5.59 17.27 8.21
N ALA A 198 4.63 16.35 8.34
CA ALA A 198 4.93 14.95 8.61
C ALA A 198 5.74 14.29 7.48
N ALA A 199 5.45 14.60 6.22
CA ALA A 199 6.22 14.12 5.07
C ALA A 199 7.65 14.67 5.00
N ALA A 200 7.89 15.86 5.56
CA ALA A 200 9.18 16.54 5.58
C ALA A 200 10.09 16.16 6.77
N ILE A 201 9.66 15.23 7.63
CA ILE A 201 10.47 14.76 8.76
C ILE A 201 11.75 14.08 8.24
N LYS A 202 12.88 14.43 8.87
CA LYS A 202 14.21 13.85 8.62
C LYS A 202 14.51 12.69 9.57
#